data_AF-A0A3B6QBU8-F1
#
_entry.id   AF-A0A3B6QBU8-F1
#
_cell.length_a   1.000
_cell.length_b   1.000
_cell.length_c   1.000
_cell.angle_alpha   90.00
_cell.angle_beta   90.00
_cell.angle_gamma   90.00
#
_symmetry.space_group_name_H-M   'P 1'
#
loop_
_entity.id
_entity.type
_entity.pdbx_description
1 polymer ?
#
loop_
_entity_poly.entity_id
_entity_poly.type
_entity_poly.pdbx_seq_one_letter_code
_entity_poly.pdbx_strand_id
1 'polypeptide(L)'
;MDSPDRIPAERFSLQVCADEATNDHWGVLGCRHGRVLVVNWTRCELVVFDPVSGDRGIVPFPPDFDNHAYNTNGALIGDQQLRSSAFQLVLVGFSANGGVGVTAASVYSSETGEWGQLIAAARPCAVGHLPCTLIGKRLYWWLIERDHGILEFNLETKSLAVITKPSIENIHSCRSRIISGEDGGVGLVVFSYHSLQMWDRKVSDRGVATWVLRKTVDMRGKLALPSNLEAGKSTILGYTEDADAIIISVHTFPWVQNGDVYVFLVQLDLMQCKKLHGSFMENLYHPYANFYAGPTALKLLGRLDSEWDTAVPQA
;
A
#
# COMPACT_ATOMS: atom_id res chain seq x y z
N MET A 1 1.23 33.04 -12.81
CA MET A 1 -0.15 32.71 -12.44
C MET A 1 -0.25 31.20 -12.49
N ASP A 2 -0.43 30.55 -11.35
CA ASP A 2 -0.66 29.11 -11.31
C ASP A 2 -1.98 28.77 -12.02
N SER A 3 -1.99 27.65 -12.74
CA SER A 3 -3.20 27.13 -13.38
C SER A 3 -4.28 26.91 -12.32
N PRO A 4 -5.53 27.36 -12.53
CA PRO A 4 -6.60 27.28 -11.54
C PRO A 4 -6.94 25.86 -11.05
N ASP A 5 -6.40 24.83 -11.70
CA ASP A 5 -6.61 23.41 -11.38
C ASP A 5 -5.51 22.79 -10.49
N ARG A 6 -4.55 23.58 -9.99
CA ARG A 6 -3.51 23.08 -9.09
C ARG A 6 -4.02 23.04 -7.65
N ILE A 7 -4.46 21.86 -7.21
CA ILE A 7 -4.63 21.58 -5.78
C ILE A 7 -3.28 21.78 -5.07
N PRO A 8 -3.19 22.66 -4.05
CA PRO A 8 -1.94 22.97 -3.34
C PRO A 8 -1.28 21.71 -2.76
N ALA A 9 0.05 21.67 -2.74
CA ALA A 9 0.81 20.50 -2.26
C ALA A 9 0.54 20.23 -0.76
N GLU A 10 0.25 21.28 0.01
CA GLU A 10 -0.05 21.25 1.43
C GLU A 10 -1.33 20.46 1.73
N ARG A 11 -2.26 20.37 0.76
CA ARG A 11 -3.47 19.54 0.87
C ARG A 11 -3.19 18.04 0.81
N PHE A 12 -2.06 17.67 0.22
CA PHE A 12 -1.52 16.32 0.16
C PHE A 12 -0.55 16.04 1.31
N SER A 13 -0.26 17.04 2.16
CA SER A 13 0.49 16.83 3.38
C SER A 13 -0.42 16.26 4.46
N LEU A 14 -0.04 15.10 4.99
CA LEU A 14 -0.71 14.46 6.11
C LEU A 14 -0.32 15.15 7.43
N GLN A 15 -0.73 16.41 7.60
CA GLN A 15 -0.60 17.11 8.89
C GLN A 15 -1.34 16.40 10.03
N VAL A 16 -2.24 15.47 9.71
CA VAL A 16 -2.89 14.56 10.66
C VAL A 16 -1.84 13.74 11.45
N CYS A 17 -0.69 13.44 10.85
CA CYS A 17 0.40 12.68 11.47
C CYS A 17 1.48 13.55 12.13
N ALA A 18 1.26 14.86 12.26
CA ALA A 18 2.27 15.85 12.65
C ALA A 18 2.16 16.34 14.10
N ASP A 19 1.23 15.82 14.90
CA ASP A 19 1.13 16.19 16.31
C ASP A 19 2.17 15.46 17.17
N GLU A 20 3.40 15.96 17.13
CA GLU A 20 4.55 15.45 17.90
C GLU A 20 4.32 15.45 19.42
N ALA A 21 3.33 16.23 19.91
CA ALA A 21 3.02 16.30 21.33
C ALA A 21 2.38 15.01 21.88
N THR A 22 1.86 14.13 21.01
CA THR A 22 1.00 13.00 21.43
C THR A 22 1.66 11.62 21.40
N ASN A 23 2.91 11.49 20.89
CA ASN A 23 3.61 10.19 20.74
C ASN A 23 2.74 9.08 20.10
N ASP A 24 1.80 9.49 19.26
CA ASP A 24 0.85 8.58 18.61
C ASP A 24 1.49 7.87 17.41
N HIS A 25 1.16 6.59 17.25
CA HIS A 25 1.63 5.80 16.12
C HIS A 25 0.64 5.88 14.96
N TRP A 26 1.04 6.62 13.93
CA TRP A 26 0.25 6.82 12.73
C TRP A 26 0.82 6.03 11.54
N GLY A 27 -0.07 5.55 10.67
CA GLY A 27 0.31 4.89 9.43
C GLY A 27 -0.69 5.14 8.31
N VAL A 28 -0.21 5.23 7.07
CA VAL A 28 -1.09 5.30 5.89
C VAL A 28 -1.33 3.89 5.38
N LEU A 29 -2.59 3.49 5.32
CA LEU A 29 -2.99 2.13 4.91
C LEU A 29 -3.28 2.02 3.42
N GLY A 30 -3.49 3.15 2.73
CA GLY A 30 -3.66 3.19 1.29
C GLY A 30 -4.52 4.37 0.83
N CYS A 31 -4.63 4.50 -0.49
CA CYS A 31 -5.43 5.52 -1.15
C CYS A 31 -6.37 4.83 -2.14
N ARG A 32 -7.68 5.07 -2.04
CA ARG A 32 -8.67 4.58 -3.01
C ARG A 32 -9.78 5.61 -3.19
N HIS A 33 -10.30 5.70 -4.40
CA HIS A 33 -11.41 6.59 -4.75
C HIS A 33 -11.20 8.06 -4.37
N GLY A 34 -9.97 8.59 -4.56
CA GLY A 34 -9.63 9.96 -4.17
C GLY A 34 -9.59 10.22 -2.66
N ARG A 35 -9.65 9.17 -1.82
CA ARG A 35 -9.57 9.28 -0.36
C ARG A 35 -8.37 8.52 0.17
N VAL A 36 -7.82 9.00 1.27
CA VAL A 36 -6.67 8.44 1.99
C VAL A 36 -7.18 7.79 3.26
N LEU A 37 -6.78 6.55 3.51
CA LEU A 37 -7.02 5.86 4.77
C LEU A 37 -5.77 5.91 5.63
N VAL A 38 -5.91 6.47 6.82
CA VAL A 38 -4.86 6.56 7.84
C VAL A 38 -5.33 5.81 9.08
N VAL A 39 -4.40 5.17 9.78
CA VAL A 39 -4.65 4.54 11.07
C VAL A 39 -3.85 5.24 12.16
N ASN A 40 -4.47 5.38 13.33
CA ASN A 40 -3.79 5.66 14.59
C ASN A 40 -3.91 4.42 15.48
N TRP A 41 -2.80 3.72 15.66
CA TRP A 41 -2.76 2.51 16.47
C TRP A 41 -2.78 2.80 17.98
N THR A 42 -2.31 3.98 18.40
CA THR A 42 -2.35 4.38 19.82
C THR A 42 -3.78 4.67 20.26
N ARG A 43 -4.57 5.35 19.40
CA ARG A 43 -5.96 5.73 19.68
C ARG A 43 -6.98 4.68 19.26
N CYS A 44 -6.57 3.64 18.52
CA CYS A 44 -7.47 2.66 17.92
C CYS A 44 -8.52 3.33 17.02
N GLU A 45 -8.05 4.19 16.11
CA GLU A 45 -8.90 4.97 15.21
C GLU A 45 -8.43 4.87 13.75
N LEU A 46 -9.39 4.88 12.83
CA LEU A 46 -9.17 5.06 11.40
C LEU A 46 -9.62 6.47 11.00
N VAL A 47 -8.82 7.15 10.20
CA VAL A 47 -9.15 8.44 9.62
C VAL A 47 -9.28 8.29 8.11
N VAL A 48 -10.46 8.63 7.59
CA VAL A 48 -10.72 8.75 6.16
C VAL A 48 -10.61 10.22 5.79
N PHE A 49 -9.67 10.54 4.91
CA PHE A 49 -9.32 11.90 4.53
C PHE A 49 -9.51 12.11 3.03
N ASP A 50 -10.26 13.14 2.64
CA ASP A 50 -10.30 13.65 1.26
C ASP A 50 -9.30 14.83 1.15
N PRO A 51 -8.16 14.66 0.44
CA PRO A 51 -7.18 15.73 0.30
C PRO A 51 -7.68 16.89 -0.57
N VAL A 52 -8.72 16.71 -1.39
CA VAL A 52 -9.23 17.74 -2.30
C VAL A 52 -10.16 18.68 -1.54
N SER A 53 -11.18 18.14 -0.88
CA SER A 53 -12.12 18.95 -0.08
C SER A 53 -11.54 19.33 1.28
N GLY A 54 -10.61 18.53 1.80
CA GLY A 54 -10.11 18.63 3.17
C GLY A 54 -10.99 17.90 4.19
N ASP A 55 -12.05 17.23 3.76
CA ASP A 55 -13.00 16.53 4.62
C ASP A 55 -12.34 15.36 5.34
N ARG A 56 -12.74 15.15 6.60
CA ARG A 56 -12.19 14.12 7.48
C ARG A 56 -13.31 13.40 8.22
N GLY A 57 -13.26 12.07 8.22
CA GLY A 57 -14.11 11.22 9.05
C GLY A 57 -13.24 10.34 9.94
N ILE A 58 -13.58 10.28 11.23
CA ILE A 58 -12.93 9.38 12.20
C ILE A 58 -13.87 8.20 12.44
N VAL A 59 -13.31 6.99 12.38
CA VAL A 59 -14.01 5.74 12.65
C VAL A 59 -13.23 4.99 13.74
N PRO A 60 -13.78 4.80 14.95
CA PRO A 60 -13.10 4.03 15.99
C PRO A 60 -12.98 2.56 15.56
N PHE A 61 -12.01 1.85 16.10
CA PHE A 61 -11.88 0.40 15.89
C PHE A 61 -13.13 -0.34 16.39
N PRO A 62 -13.40 -1.55 15.85
CA PRO A 62 -14.38 -2.42 16.45
C PRO A 62 -13.90 -2.80 17.86
N PRO A 63 -14.79 -2.87 18.88
CA PRO A 63 -14.42 -3.10 20.28
C PRO A 63 -13.52 -4.33 20.51
N ASP A 64 -13.61 -5.32 19.64
CA ASP A 64 -12.86 -6.57 19.75
C ASP A 64 -11.38 -6.48 19.30
N PHE A 65 -10.89 -5.32 18.82
CA PHE A 65 -9.54 -5.13 18.27
C PHE A 65 -8.60 -4.29 19.14
N ASP A 66 -9.09 -3.67 20.22
CA ASP A 66 -8.34 -2.63 20.96
C ASP A 66 -7.06 -3.15 21.64
N ASN A 67 -7.03 -4.41 22.08
CA ASN A 67 -5.91 -4.96 22.85
C ASN A 67 -4.62 -5.23 22.02
N HIS A 68 -4.71 -5.27 20.68
CA HIS A 68 -3.59 -5.62 19.79
C HIS A 68 -3.55 -4.73 18.55
N ALA A 69 -3.90 -3.45 18.72
CA ALA A 69 -4.03 -2.48 17.64
C ALA A 69 -2.80 -2.44 16.71
N TYR A 70 -1.57 -2.57 17.22
CA TYR A 70 -0.35 -2.55 16.41
C TYR A 70 -0.26 -3.66 15.34
N ASN A 71 -1.03 -4.74 15.45
CA ASN A 71 -1.10 -5.80 14.44
C ASN A 71 -2.36 -5.67 13.56
N THR A 72 -2.89 -4.45 13.43
CA THR A 72 -4.03 -4.16 12.56
C THR A 72 -3.61 -3.45 11.28
N ASN A 73 -4.33 -3.76 10.21
CA ASN A 73 -4.25 -3.10 8.92
C ASN A 73 -5.68 -2.94 8.40
N GLY A 74 -5.87 -2.16 7.34
CA GLY A 74 -7.18 -1.94 6.79
C GLY A 74 -7.16 -1.47 5.35
N ALA A 75 -8.35 -1.40 4.77
CA ALA A 75 -8.56 -0.98 3.40
C ALA A 75 -9.87 -0.21 3.28
N LEU A 76 -9.81 0.90 2.55
CA LEU A 76 -10.99 1.63 2.10
C LEU A 76 -11.55 0.96 0.86
N ILE A 77 -12.85 0.71 0.83
CA ILE A 77 -13.63 0.30 -0.33
C ILE A 77 -14.61 1.42 -0.64
N GLY A 78 -14.44 2.08 -1.78
CA GLY A 78 -15.41 3.07 -2.25
C GLY A 78 -16.55 2.41 -3.01
N ASP A 79 -17.71 3.07 -3.01
CA ASP A 79 -18.74 2.77 -3.99
C ASP A 79 -18.26 3.22 -5.38
N GLN A 80 -18.40 2.35 -6.39
CA GLN A 80 -18.05 2.66 -7.78
C GLN A 80 -18.98 3.72 -8.40
N GLN A 81 -20.09 4.04 -7.73
CA GLN A 81 -20.98 5.11 -8.18
C GLN A 81 -20.41 6.49 -7.84
N LEU A 82 -20.06 7.23 -8.89
CA LEU A 82 -19.42 8.55 -8.92
C LEU A 82 -20.06 9.67 -8.06
N ARG A 83 -21.21 9.41 -7.43
CA ARG A 83 -22.01 10.38 -6.66
C ARG A 83 -22.27 9.98 -5.21
N SER A 84 -21.87 8.76 -4.81
CA SER A 84 -22.08 8.32 -3.44
C SER A 84 -20.91 8.74 -2.57
N SER A 85 -21.18 9.44 -1.47
CA SER A 85 -20.18 9.66 -0.41
C SER A 85 -19.95 8.39 0.40
N ALA A 86 -20.78 7.35 0.22
CA ALA A 86 -20.69 6.11 0.96
C ALA A 86 -19.38 5.36 0.68
N PHE A 87 -18.92 4.65 1.70
CA PHE A 87 -17.74 3.81 1.67
C PHE A 87 -17.85 2.71 2.70
N GLN A 88 -17.06 1.67 2.51
CA GLN A 88 -16.83 0.63 3.50
C GLN A 88 -15.37 0.66 3.94
N LEU A 89 -15.11 0.32 5.20
CA LEU A 89 -13.76 0.06 5.68
C LEU A 89 -13.67 -1.41 6.07
N VAL A 90 -12.63 -2.09 5.62
CA VAL A 90 -12.27 -3.39 6.15
C VAL A 90 -11.11 -3.17 7.12
N LEU A 91 -11.28 -3.53 8.39
CA LEU A 91 -10.18 -3.64 9.34
C LEU A 91 -9.88 -5.11 9.54
N VAL A 92 -8.59 -5.44 9.57
CA VAL A 92 -8.10 -6.79 9.83
C VAL A 92 -6.98 -6.74 10.85
N GLY A 93 -6.93 -7.72 11.75
CA GLY A 93 -5.91 -7.78 12.78
C GLY A 93 -6.21 -8.84 13.82
N PHE A 94 -5.50 -8.78 14.94
CA PHE A 94 -5.68 -9.73 16.02
C PHE A 94 -6.82 -9.28 16.94
N SER A 95 -7.84 -10.11 17.07
CA SER A 95 -8.99 -9.88 17.94
C SER A 95 -8.92 -10.79 19.16
N ALA A 96 -9.09 -10.22 20.35
CA ALA A 96 -9.04 -10.94 21.62
C ALA A 96 -10.40 -10.84 22.32
N ASN A 97 -11.40 -11.52 21.78
CA ASN A 97 -12.70 -11.60 22.45
C ASN A 97 -12.65 -12.65 23.58
N GLY A 98 -12.35 -12.21 24.81
CA GLY A 98 -12.52 -13.00 26.04
C GLY A 98 -11.79 -14.36 26.12
N GLY A 99 -10.81 -14.62 25.25
CA GLY A 99 -10.14 -15.91 25.10
C GLY A 99 -8.87 -15.86 24.22
N VAL A 100 -8.43 -17.02 23.71
CA VAL A 100 -7.24 -17.13 22.84
C VAL A 100 -7.51 -16.35 21.55
N GLY A 101 -6.81 -15.22 21.37
CA GLY A 101 -7.10 -14.32 20.27
C GLY A 101 -6.87 -14.94 18.89
N VAL A 102 -7.66 -14.48 17.93
CA VAL A 102 -7.69 -14.98 16.55
C VAL A 102 -7.52 -13.80 15.59
N THR A 103 -6.96 -14.06 14.42
CA THR A 103 -6.99 -13.07 13.34
C THR A 103 -8.42 -12.94 12.85
N ALA A 104 -8.94 -11.73 12.85
CA ALA A 104 -10.29 -11.45 12.38
C ALA A 104 -10.30 -10.22 11.50
N ALA A 105 -11.37 -10.09 10.72
CA ALA A 105 -11.72 -8.87 10.01
C ALA A 105 -13.12 -8.42 10.41
N SER A 106 -13.35 -7.12 10.37
CA SER A 106 -14.69 -6.53 10.44
C SER A 106 -14.85 -5.51 9.32
N VAL A 107 -16.09 -5.29 8.89
CA VAL A 107 -16.43 -4.37 7.81
C VAL A 107 -17.33 -3.27 8.36
N TYR A 108 -16.86 -2.04 8.32
CA TYR A 108 -17.64 -0.84 8.62
C TYR A 108 -18.41 -0.39 7.39
N SER A 109 -19.66 0.05 7.60
CA SER A 109 -20.45 0.74 6.57
C SER A 109 -20.65 2.20 6.98
N SER A 110 -20.26 3.14 6.12
CA SER A 110 -20.52 4.57 6.38
C SER A 110 -22.00 4.94 6.30
N GLU A 111 -22.85 4.09 5.68
CA GLU A 111 -24.29 4.33 5.58
C GLU A 111 -25.00 4.07 6.90
N THR A 112 -24.61 3.00 7.60
CA THR A 112 -25.19 2.64 8.90
C THR A 112 -24.41 3.24 10.06
N GLY A 113 -23.13 3.56 9.85
CA GLY A 113 -22.24 4.04 10.91
C GLY A 113 -21.74 2.93 11.82
N GLU A 114 -21.85 1.66 11.41
CA GLU A 114 -21.61 0.49 12.27
C GLU A 114 -20.61 -0.49 11.67
N TRP A 115 -19.87 -1.15 12.57
CA TRP A 115 -19.06 -2.33 12.25
C TRP A 115 -19.95 -3.57 12.16
N GLY A 116 -19.72 -4.38 11.14
CA GLY A 116 -20.36 -5.68 10.99
C GLY A 116 -19.76 -6.76 11.89
N GLN A 117 -20.32 -7.96 11.77
CA GLN A 117 -19.85 -9.14 12.49
C GLN A 117 -18.38 -9.44 12.22
N LEU A 118 -17.68 -9.94 13.26
CA LEU A 118 -16.33 -10.48 13.13
C LEU A 118 -16.28 -11.70 12.20
N ILE A 119 -15.32 -11.66 11.29
CA ILE A 119 -15.00 -12.75 10.37
C ILE A 119 -13.64 -13.29 10.79
N ALA A 120 -13.61 -14.47 11.40
CA ALA A 120 -12.37 -15.07 11.88
C ALA A 120 -11.64 -15.84 10.76
N ALA A 121 -10.31 -15.79 10.79
CA ALA A 121 -9.46 -16.65 9.99
C ALA A 121 -9.42 -18.07 10.58
N ALA A 122 -9.28 -19.07 9.72
CA ALA A 122 -9.19 -20.47 10.14
C ALA A 122 -7.94 -20.79 10.99
N ARG A 123 -6.91 -19.95 10.93
CA ARG A 123 -5.68 -20.06 11.73
C ARG A 123 -5.21 -18.67 12.17
N PRO A 124 -4.60 -18.54 13.36
CA PRO A 124 -3.95 -17.30 13.76
C PRO A 124 -2.80 -16.92 12.80
N CYS A 125 -2.70 -15.64 12.50
CA CYS A 125 -1.65 -14.98 11.72
C CYS A 125 -1.66 -13.47 12.00
N ALA A 126 -0.57 -12.79 11.69
CA ALA A 126 -0.44 -11.34 11.86
C ALA A 126 -0.20 -10.66 10.51
N VAL A 127 -0.99 -9.63 10.24
CA VAL A 127 -0.82 -8.79 9.05
C VAL A 127 0.34 -7.83 9.27
N GLY A 128 1.13 -7.60 8.22
CA GLY A 128 2.16 -6.57 8.22
C GLY A 128 1.58 -5.17 8.01
N HIS A 129 2.43 -4.15 8.07
CA HIS A 129 2.04 -2.75 7.91
C HIS A 129 1.95 -2.27 6.45
N LEU A 130 2.30 -3.12 5.48
CA LEU A 130 2.22 -2.72 4.07
C LEU A 130 0.77 -2.49 3.65
N PRO A 131 0.50 -1.49 2.80
CA PRO A 131 -0.83 -1.27 2.24
C PRO A 131 -1.43 -2.51 1.62
N CYS A 132 -2.75 -2.64 1.76
CA CYS A 132 -3.53 -3.68 1.11
C CYS A 132 -3.51 -3.55 -0.42
N THR A 133 -3.56 -4.67 -1.13
CA THR A 133 -3.85 -4.72 -2.58
C THR A 133 -5.26 -5.27 -2.83
N LEU A 134 -6.07 -4.55 -3.60
CA LEU A 134 -7.39 -4.98 -4.09
C LEU A 134 -7.23 -5.57 -5.50
N ILE A 135 -7.65 -6.82 -5.67
CA ILE A 135 -7.68 -7.49 -6.97
C ILE A 135 -9.09 -8.07 -7.15
N GLY A 136 -9.81 -7.56 -8.16
CA GLY A 136 -11.24 -7.86 -8.32
C GLY A 136 -12.02 -7.46 -7.07
N LYS A 137 -12.66 -8.44 -6.41
CA LYS A 137 -13.43 -8.24 -5.17
C LYS A 137 -12.74 -8.84 -3.94
N ARG A 138 -11.41 -8.90 -3.94
CA ARG A 138 -10.63 -9.51 -2.87
C ARG A 138 -9.49 -8.60 -2.44
N LEU A 139 -9.31 -8.49 -1.14
CA LEU A 139 -8.26 -7.71 -0.51
C LEU A 139 -7.13 -8.62 -0.05
N TYR A 140 -5.89 -8.16 -0.25
CA TYR A 140 -4.69 -8.93 0.01
C TYR A 140 -3.70 -8.16 0.88
N TRP A 141 -3.22 -8.79 1.94
CA TRP A 141 -2.17 -8.23 2.81
C TRP A 141 -1.01 -9.19 2.95
N TRP A 142 0.19 -8.65 2.99
CA TRP A 142 1.34 -9.41 3.46
C TRP A 142 1.15 -9.79 4.92
N LEU A 143 1.40 -11.05 5.24
CA LEU A 143 1.61 -11.46 6.63
C LEU A 143 3.02 -11.07 7.07
N ILE A 144 3.23 -10.95 8.39
CA ILE A 144 4.57 -10.74 8.96
C ILE A 144 5.48 -11.93 8.61
N GLU A 145 6.80 -11.71 8.62
CA GLU A 145 7.77 -12.69 8.11
C GLU A 145 7.62 -14.09 8.72
N ARG A 146 7.26 -14.20 10.01
CA ARG A 146 7.04 -15.47 10.71
C ARG A 146 5.95 -16.35 10.07
N ASP A 147 4.89 -15.73 9.54
CA ASP A 147 3.70 -16.45 9.07
C ASP A 147 3.78 -16.82 7.58
N HIS A 148 4.81 -16.32 6.86
CA HIS A 148 5.20 -16.73 5.51
C HIS A 148 4.04 -16.83 4.49
N GLY A 149 3.19 -15.79 4.38
CA GLY A 149 2.06 -15.85 3.47
C GLY A 149 1.41 -14.50 3.15
N ILE A 150 0.25 -14.60 2.50
CA ILE A 150 -0.62 -13.50 2.13
C ILE A 150 -1.98 -13.80 2.73
N LEU A 151 -2.58 -12.83 3.41
CA LEU A 151 -3.96 -12.91 3.86
C LEU A 151 -4.88 -12.42 2.75
N GLU A 152 -5.86 -13.22 2.39
CA GLU A 152 -6.95 -12.87 1.49
C GLU A 152 -8.23 -12.62 2.29
N PHE A 153 -8.91 -11.50 2.01
CA PHE A 153 -10.30 -11.27 2.41
C PHE A 153 -11.19 -11.17 1.18
N ASN A 154 -12.15 -12.08 1.08
CA ASN A 154 -13.14 -12.06 0.00
C ASN A 154 -14.33 -11.19 0.38
N LEU A 155 -14.56 -10.11 -0.38
CA LEU A 155 -15.62 -9.13 -0.10
C LEU A 155 -17.02 -9.70 -0.32
N GLU A 156 -17.18 -10.69 -1.21
CA GLU A 156 -18.48 -11.29 -1.57
C GLU A 156 -18.89 -12.36 -0.58
N THR A 157 -17.99 -13.31 -0.28
CA THR A 157 -18.27 -14.42 0.63
C THR A 157 -18.01 -14.06 2.09
N LYS A 158 -17.42 -12.88 2.36
CA LYS A 158 -17.05 -12.41 3.70
C LYS A 158 -16.22 -13.46 4.44
N SER A 159 -15.13 -13.89 3.82
CA SER A 159 -14.27 -14.97 4.33
C SER A 159 -12.80 -14.59 4.30
N LEU A 160 -12.03 -15.07 5.29
CA LEU A 160 -10.58 -14.95 5.35
C LEU A 160 -9.89 -16.26 4.96
N ALA A 161 -8.85 -16.18 4.14
CA ALA A 161 -8.01 -17.31 3.76
C ALA A 161 -6.53 -16.92 3.78
N VAL A 162 -5.66 -17.85 4.16
CA VAL A 162 -4.21 -17.65 4.08
C VAL A 162 -3.69 -18.35 2.83
N ILE A 163 -3.03 -17.57 1.98
CA ILE A 163 -2.38 -18.01 0.75
C ILE A 163 -0.88 -18.15 1.02
N THR A 164 -0.30 -19.27 0.59
CA THR A 164 1.15 -19.47 0.63
C THR A 164 1.83 -18.56 -0.39
N LYS A 165 2.88 -17.85 0.02
CA LYS A 165 3.73 -17.08 -0.91
C LYS A 165 4.62 -18.03 -1.75
N PRO A 166 5.23 -17.57 -2.86
CA PRO A 166 6.18 -18.38 -3.60
C PRO A 166 7.37 -18.82 -2.72
N SER A 167 7.84 -20.04 -2.94
CA SER A 167 8.99 -20.64 -2.24
C SER A 167 10.33 -20.16 -2.81
N ILE A 168 10.50 -18.85 -2.96
CA ILE A 168 11.74 -18.24 -3.45
C ILE A 168 12.49 -17.69 -2.23
N GLU A 169 13.80 -17.95 -2.19
CA GLU A 169 14.69 -17.33 -1.21
C GLU A 169 14.66 -15.80 -1.36
N ASN A 170 14.70 -15.06 -0.25
CA ASN A 170 14.81 -13.59 -0.21
C ASN A 170 13.59 -12.78 -0.73
N ILE A 171 12.38 -13.35 -0.76
CA ILE A 171 11.16 -12.53 -0.87
C ILE A 171 10.93 -11.81 0.46
N HIS A 172 11.62 -10.69 0.64
CA HIS A 172 11.32 -9.73 1.70
C HIS A 172 10.21 -8.79 1.24
N SER A 173 9.35 -8.40 2.17
CA SER A 173 8.24 -7.49 1.92
C SER A 173 8.71 -6.12 1.41
N CYS A 174 9.93 -5.67 1.74
CA CYS A 174 10.52 -4.42 1.22
C CYS A 174 10.94 -4.49 -0.26
N ARG A 175 11.10 -5.69 -0.81
CA ARG A 175 11.50 -5.95 -2.21
C ARG A 175 10.39 -6.58 -3.03
N SER A 176 9.20 -6.73 -2.45
CA SER A 176 8.08 -7.36 -3.12
C SER A 176 6.77 -6.63 -2.87
N ARG A 177 5.88 -6.71 -3.85
CA ARG A 177 4.50 -6.20 -3.75
C ARG A 177 3.54 -7.20 -4.35
N ILE A 178 2.35 -7.27 -3.74
CA ILE A 178 1.20 -7.95 -4.33
C ILE A 178 0.69 -7.05 -5.44
N ILE A 179 0.45 -7.66 -6.60
CA ILE A 179 0.02 -6.97 -7.81
C ILE A 179 -1.09 -7.77 -8.46
N SER A 180 -1.80 -7.16 -9.40
CA SER A 180 -2.68 -7.91 -10.29
C SER A 180 -1.86 -8.89 -11.13
N GLY A 181 -2.25 -10.17 -11.08
CA GLY A 181 -1.69 -11.21 -11.91
C GLY A 181 -2.35 -11.24 -13.30
N GLU A 182 -1.84 -12.10 -14.17
CA GLU A 182 -2.57 -12.44 -15.40
C GLU A 182 -3.97 -13.02 -15.08
N ASP A 183 -4.90 -12.86 -16.03
CA ASP A 183 -6.28 -13.37 -15.94
C ASP A 183 -7.09 -12.83 -14.75
N GLY A 184 -6.70 -11.70 -14.16
CA GLY A 184 -7.34 -11.12 -12.98
C GLY A 184 -7.06 -11.88 -11.68
N GLY A 185 -6.07 -12.77 -11.69
CA GLY A 185 -5.59 -13.50 -10.52
C GLY A 185 -4.66 -12.68 -9.63
N VAL A 186 -4.14 -13.32 -8.59
CA VAL A 186 -3.15 -12.70 -7.68
C VAL A 186 -1.75 -12.87 -8.26
N GLY A 187 -1.03 -11.76 -8.36
CA GLY A 187 0.36 -11.72 -8.78
C GLY A 187 1.30 -11.19 -7.69
N LEU A 188 2.59 -11.37 -7.94
CA LEU A 188 3.67 -10.83 -7.13
C LEU A 188 4.74 -10.25 -8.03
N VAL A 189 5.24 -9.07 -7.66
CA VAL A 189 6.47 -8.52 -8.23
C VAL A 189 7.57 -8.55 -7.18
N VAL A 190 8.77 -8.94 -7.60
CA VAL A 190 9.98 -9.00 -6.78
C VAL A 190 11.07 -8.21 -7.47
N PHE A 191 11.64 -7.24 -6.77
CA PHE A 191 12.68 -6.35 -7.29
C PHE A 191 13.97 -6.47 -6.47
N SER A 192 15.04 -6.86 -7.16
CA SER A 192 16.39 -6.80 -6.65
C SER A 192 17.26 -6.33 -7.79
N TYR A 193 17.72 -5.07 -7.77
CA TYR A 193 18.47 -4.52 -8.90
C TYR A 193 19.65 -5.45 -9.24
N HIS A 194 19.75 -5.95 -10.47
CA HIS A 194 19.14 -5.48 -11.71
C HIS A 194 17.93 -6.28 -12.22
N SER A 195 17.38 -7.21 -11.45
CA SER A 195 16.28 -8.09 -11.86
C SER A 195 14.93 -7.66 -11.30
N LEU A 196 13.93 -7.56 -12.18
CA LEU A 196 12.51 -7.47 -11.81
C LEU A 196 11.81 -8.77 -12.25
N GLN A 197 11.27 -9.51 -11.29
CA GLN A 197 10.53 -10.74 -11.55
C GLN A 197 9.05 -10.54 -11.26
N MET A 198 8.19 -11.09 -12.12
CA MET A 198 6.75 -11.10 -11.95
C MET A 198 6.26 -12.54 -11.93
N TRP A 199 5.40 -12.85 -10.98
CA TRP A 199 4.89 -14.19 -10.69
C TRP A 199 3.38 -14.15 -10.63
N ASP A 200 2.73 -15.18 -11.17
CA ASP A 200 1.29 -15.35 -11.07
C ASP A 200 0.94 -16.56 -10.23
N ARG A 201 -0.12 -16.44 -9.42
CA ARG A 201 -0.72 -17.56 -8.73
C ARG A 201 -1.75 -18.22 -9.64
N LYS A 202 -1.46 -19.43 -10.09
CA LYS A 202 -2.39 -20.26 -10.87
C LYS A 202 -3.04 -21.30 -9.98
N VAL A 203 -4.35 -21.50 -10.14
CA VAL A 203 -5.11 -22.56 -9.45
C VAL A 203 -5.56 -23.54 -10.51
N SER A 204 -5.16 -24.80 -10.37
CA SER A 204 -5.62 -25.88 -11.25
C SER A 204 -7.10 -26.20 -11.03
N ASP A 205 -7.73 -26.90 -11.97
CA ASP A 205 -9.12 -27.39 -11.85
C ASP A 205 -9.35 -28.27 -10.60
N ARG A 206 -8.27 -28.85 -10.06
CA ARG A 206 -8.29 -29.65 -8.82
C ARG A 206 -8.16 -28.80 -7.56
N GLY A 207 -8.15 -27.47 -7.67
CA GLY A 207 -8.00 -26.54 -6.55
C GLY A 207 -6.56 -26.40 -6.03
N VAL A 208 -5.57 -27.06 -6.65
CA VAL A 208 -4.16 -26.93 -6.25
C VAL A 208 -3.61 -25.63 -6.79
N ALA A 209 -3.10 -24.79 -5.89
CA ALA A 209 -2.52 -23.49 -6.22
C ALA A 209 -0.98 -23.58 -6.33
N THR A 210 -0.43 -22.97 -7.38
CA THR A 210 1.00 -22.89 -7.64
C THR A 210 1.39 -21.49 -8.11
N TRP A 211 2.59 -21.05 -7.76
CA TRP A 211 3.17 -19.82 -8.30
C TRP A 211 4.03 -20.14 -9.51
N VAL A 212 3.83 -19.39 -10.60
CA VAL A 212 4.56 -19.55 -11.85
C VAL A 212 5.25 -18.24 -12.19
N LEU A 213 6.54 -18.30 -12.55
CA LEU A 213 7.26 -17.13 -13.03
C LEU A 213 6.68 -16.70 -14.38
N ARG A 214 6.02 -15.54 -14.40
CA ARG A 214 5.44 -14.93 -15.60
C ARG A 214 6.53 -14.34 -16.49
N LYS A 215 7.37 -13.49 -15.90
CA LYS A 215 8.34 -12.68 -16.65
C LYS A 215 9.50 -12.27 -15.74
N THR A 216 10.71 -12.29 -16.30
CA THR A 216 11.90 -11.67 -15.70
C THR A 216 12.39 -10.57 -16.62
N VAL A 217 12.72 -9.41 -16.06
CA VAL A 217 13.18 -8.25 -16.81
C VAL A 217 14.52 -7.79 -16.24
N ASP A 218 15.51 -7.67 -17.13
CA ASP A 218 16.74 -6.94 -16.82
C ASP A 218 16.44 -5.44 -16.84
N MET A 219 16.63 -4.80 -15.69
CA MET A 219 16.40 -3.37 -15.47
C MET A 219 17.63 -2.53 -15.85
N ARG A 220 18.76 -3.15 -16.19
CA ARG A 220 19.91 -2.43 -16.79
C ARG A 220 19.48 -1.76 -18.08
N GLY A 221 19.87 -0.49 -18.25
CA GLY A 221 19.54 0.30 -19.43
C GLY A 221 18.06 0.71 -19.54
N LYS A 222 17.16 0.17 -18.71
CA LYS A 222 15.78 0.67 -18.58
C LYS A 222 15.66 1.81 -17.58
N LEU A 223 16.46 1.75 -16.52
CA LEU A 223 16.58 2.82 -15.55
C LEU A 223 17.66 3.79 -16.00
N ALA A 224 17.33 5.08 -16.03
CA ALA A 224 18.28 6.16 -16.32
C ALA A 224 19.21 6.39 -15.11
N LEU A 225 20.10 5.42 -14.89
CA LEU A 225 21.10 5.36 -13.84
C LEU A 225 22.50 5.68 -14.40
N PRO A 226 23.41 6.24 -13.59
CA PRO A 226 24.81 6.39 -13.97
C PRO A 226 25.44 5.05 -14.39
N SER A 227 26.28 5.06 -15.42
CA SER A 227 26.88 3.84 -15.99
C SER A 227 27.84 3.12 -15.03
N ASN A 228 28.42 3.84 -14.07
CA ASN A 228 29.34 3.35 -13.04
C ASN A 228 28.62 3.10 -11.69
N LEU A 229 27.30 3.00 -11.69
CA LEU A 229 26.53 2.81 -10.47
C LEU A 229 26.74 1.41 -9.89
N GLU A 230 27.41 1.34 -8.75
CA GLU A 230 27.32 0.18 -7.86
C GLU A 230 26.10 0.33 -6.97
N ALA A 231 25.03 -0.38 -7.31
CA ALA A 231 23.79 -0.37 -6.54
C ALA A 231 23.98 -1.12 -5.21
N GLY A 232 23.66 -0.46 -4.11
CA GLY A 232 23.72 -1.04 -2.77
C GLY A 232 22.42 -1.68 -2.32
N LYS A 233 21.34 -0.88 -2.24
CA LYS A 233 20.03 -1.33 -1.80
C LYS A 233 18.99 -1.00 -2.86
N SER A 234 18.07 -1.92 -3.12
CA SER A 234 16.89 -1.68 -3.94
C SER A 234 15.62 -2.07 -3.19
N THR A 235 14.56 -1.26 -3.32
CA THR A 235 13.27 -1.49 -2.66
C THR A 235 12.11 -1.18 -3.58
N ILE A 236 10.95 -1.75 -3.29
CA ILE A 236 9.68 -1.32 -3.87
C ILE A 236 8.99 -0.46 -2.81
N LEU A 237 8.76 0.81 -3.14
CA LEU A 237 8.15 1.79 -2.24
C LEU A 237 6.63 1.62 -2.21
N GLY A 238 5.99 1.44 -3.36
CA GLY A 238 4.53 1.35 -3.47
C GLY A 238 4.05 0.69 -4.77
N TYR A 239 2.77 0.34 -4.80
CA TYR A 239 2.06 -0.16 -5.98
C TYR A 239 0.74 0.61 -6.12
N THR A 240 0.39 0.96 -7.36
CA THR A 240 -0.90 1.54 -7.71
C THR A 240 -1.70 0.57 -8.55
N GLU A 241 -2.87 0.19 -8.03
CA GLU A 241 -3.83 -0.69 -8.71
C GLU A 241 -4.34 -0.05 -10.00
N ASP A 242 -4.68 1.25 -9.95
CA ASP A 242 -5.33 1.97 -11.06
C ASP A 242 -4.42 2.13 -12.29
N ALA A 243 -3.12 2.35 -12.10
CA ALA A 243 -2.17 2.55 -13.20
C ALA A 243 -1.29 1.32 -13.49
N ASP A 244 -1.54 0.21 -12.77
CA ASP A 244 -0.72 -1.00 -12.75
C ASP A 244 0.79 -0.71 -12.78
N ALA A 245 1.24 0.07 -11.81
CA ALA A 245 2.59 0.57 -11.74
C ALA A 245 3.18 0.48 -10.33
N ILE A 246 4.48 0.24 -10.26
CA ILE A 246 5.23 0.25 -9.01
C ILE A 246 6.15 1.46 -8.92
N ILE A 247 6.42 1.91 -7.71
CA ILE A 247 7.48 2.87 -7.42
C ILE A 247 8.63 2.09 -6.82
N ILE A 248 9.82 2.22 -7.41
CA ILE A 248 11.04 1.55 -6.94
C ILE A 248 12.10 2.56 -6.58
N SER A 249 12.95 2.21 -5.61
CA SER A 249 14.18 2.94 -5.30
C SER A 249 15.41 2.09 -5.55
N VAL A 250 16.49 2.74 -5.99
CA VAL A 250 17.84 2.18 -6.07
C VAL A 250 18.78 3.15 -5.37
N HIS A 251 19.46 2.66 -4.33
CA HIS A 251 20.41 3.42 -3.50
C HIS A 251 21.83 3.08 -3.91
N THR A 252 22.71 4.07 -3.94
CA THR A 252 24.16 3.82 -4.01
C THR A 252 24.72 3.48 -2.63
N PHE A 253 25.88 2.84 -2.60
CA PHE A 253 26.48 2.43 -1.34
C PHE A 253 26.88 3.63 -0.46
N PRO A 254 26.61 3.57 0.86
CA PRO A 254 26.79 4.70 1.79
C PRO A 254 28.25 5.08 2.08
N TRP A 255 29.24 4.30 1.65
CA TRP A 255 30.66 4.70 1.74
C TRP A 255 31.10 5.67 0.64
N VAL A 256 30.25 5.92 -0.37
CA VAL A 256 30.39 7.07 -1.26
C VAL A 256 29.75 8.27 -0.54
N GLN A 257 30.49 9.36 -0.33
CA GLN A 257 29.93 10.59 0.24
C GLN A 257 28.72 11.03 -0.59
N ASN A 258 27.57 11.21 0.07
CA ASN A 258 26.23 11.37 -0.53
C ASN A 258 25.76 10.15 -1.34
N GLY A 259 25.25 9.13 -0.64
CA GLY A 259 24.53 8.04 -1.27
C GLY A 259 23.28 8.54 -2.00
N ASP A 260 23.33 8.61 -3.32
CA ASP A 260 22.19 8.99 -4.15
C ASP A 260 21.06 7.96 -4.07
N VAL A 261 19.82 8.46 -4.00
CA VAL A 261 18.61 7.66 -4.13
C VAL A 261 17.95 7.96 -5.46
N TYR A 262 17.83 6.95 -6.30
CA TYR A 262 17.15 7.05 -7.59
C TYR A 262 15.78 6.40 -7.49
N VAL A 263 14.73 7.17 -7.74
CA VAL A 263 13.34 6.68 -7.69
C VAL A 263 12.72 6.67 -9.08
N PHE A 264 11.98 5.60 -9.38
CA PHE A 264 11.33 5.41 -10.67
C PHE A 264 9.91 4.92 -10.48
N LEU A 265 9.01 5.43 -11.32
CA LEU A 265 7.73 4.81 -11.61
C LEU A 265 7.94 3.81 -12.75
N VAL A 266 7.52 2.56 -12.54
CA VAL A 266 7.62 1.47 -13.53
C VAL A 266 6.23 0.94 -13.80
N GLN A 267 5.75 1.16 -15.02
CA GLN A 267 4.48 0.62 -15.48
C GLN A 267 4.67 -0.84 -15.92
N LEU A 268 3.87 -1.76 -15.37
CA LEU A 268 4.19 -3.19 -15.37
C LEU A 268 3.95 -3.88 -16.73
N ASP A 269 2.98 -3.44 -17.52
CA ASP A 269 2.75 -4.07 -18.84
C ASP A 269 3.84 -3.70 -19.86
N LEU A 270 4.06 -2.40 -20.08
CA LEU A 270 5.00 -1.92 -21.10
C LEU A 270 6.45 -1.87 -20.60
N MET A 271 6.67 -2.07 -19.29
CA MET A 271 7.98 -1.89 -18.65
C MET A 271 8.57 -0.49 -18.90
N GLN A 272 7.69 0.52 -19.04
CA GLN A 272 8.10 1.90 -19.19
C GLN A 272 8.54 2.45 -17.83
N CYS A 273 9.73 3.02 -17.79
CA CYS A 273 10.34 3.56 -16.59
C CYS A 273 10.39 5.08 -16.69
N LYS A 274 9.86 5.78 -15.69
CA LYS A 274 9.94 7.23 -15.56
C LYS A 274 10.68 7.58 -14.28
N LYS A 275 11.79 8.29 -14.41
CA LYS A 275 12.52 8.82 -13.24
C LYS A 275 11.65 9.86 -12.53
N LEU A 276 11.56 9.74 -11.22
CA LEU A 276 10.88 10.70 -10.36
C LEU A 276 11.94 11.58 -9.70
N HIS A 277 11.64 12.87 -9.60
CA HIS A 277 12.49 13.86 -8.94
C HIS A 277 11.86 14.24 -7.60
N GLY A 278 12.69 14.36 -6.55
CA GLY A 278 12.26 14.65 -5.19
C GLY A 278 13.09 13.90 -4.15
N SER A 279 12.90 14.24 -2.87
CA SER A 279 13.40 13.48 -1.73
C SER A 279 12.42 12.34 -1.42
N PHE A 280 12.93 11.10 -1.41
CA PHE A 280 12.11 9.92 -1.19
C PHE A 280 12.61 9.09 0.01
N MET A 281 11.83 9.01 1.08
CA MET A 281 11.99 8.08 2.20
C MET A 281 11.29 6.71 1.99
N GLU A 282 11.86 5.65 2.54
CA GLU A 282 11.32 4.29 2.39
C GLU A 282 9.91 4.14 3.01
N ASN A 283 9.02 3.42 2.31
CA ASN A 283 7.67 3.05 2.78
C ASN A 283 6.72 4.21 3.15
N LEU A 284 7.00 5.44 2.69
CA LEU A 284 6.20 6.62 3.00
C LEU A 284 5.41 7.18 1.82
N TYR A 285 5.52 6.57 0.63
CA TYR A 285 4.84 7.06 -0.58
C TYR A 285 3.69 6.17 -1.01
N HIS A 286 2.52 6.80 -1.10
CA HIS A 286 1.30 6.16 -1.56
C HIS A 286 0.90 6.82 -2.87
N PRO A 287 0.83 6.05 -3.98
CA PRO A 287 0.29 6.59 -5.22
C PRO A 287 -1.16 7.03 -5.00
N TYR A 288 -1.46 8.24 -5.44
CA TYR A 288 -2.77 8.85 -5.33
C TYR A 288 -3.29 9.19 -6.72
N ALA A 289 -4.40 8.56 -7.09
CA ALA A 289 -5.17 8.90 -8.27
C ALA A 289 -6.44 9.64 -7.81
N ASN A 290 -6.75 10.75 -8.49
CA ASN A 290 -7.97 11.50 -8.28
C ASN A 290 -8.70 11.72 -9.60
N PHE A 291 -10.01 11.48 -9.58
CA PHE A 291 -10.88 11.59 -10.75
C PHE A 291 -11.00 13.02 -11.30
N TYR A 292 -10.75 14.04 -10.47
CA TYR A 292 -10.84 15.45 -10.89
C TYR A 292 -9.62 15.95 -11.66
N ALA A 293 -8.48 15.23 -11.65
CA ALA A 293 -7.26 15.63 -12.36
C ALA A 293 -7.10 14.94 -13.74
N GLY A 294 -8.13 14.20 -14.18
CA GLY A 294 -8.06 13.32 -15.34
C GLY A 294 -7.22 12.05 -15.09
N PRO A 295 -7.37 11.00 -15.92
CA PRO A 295 -6.77 9.68 -15.70
C PRO A 295 -5.23 9.61 -15.67
N THR A 296 -4.54 10.73 -15.89
CA THR A 296 -3.09 10.75 -16.18
C THR A 296 -2.24 11.42 -15.10
N ALA A 297 -2.84 11.96 -14.03
CA ALA A 297 -2.13 12.69 -12.99
C ALA A 297 -1.91 11.82 -11.74
N LEU A 298 -0.94 10.90 -11.80
CA LEU A 298 -0.46 10.20 -10.61
C LEU A 298 0.29 11.19 -9.69
N LYS A 299 -0.22 11.41 -8.48
CA LYS A 299 0.49 12.18 -7.44
C LYS A 299 1.05 11.22 -6.39
N LEU A 300 2.14 11.61 -5.76
CA LEU A 300 2.70 10.91 -4.60
C LEU A 300 2.27 11.62 -3.33
N LEU A 301 1.60 10.89 -2.44
CA LEU A 301 1.36 11.32 -1.07
C LEU A 301 2.54 10.88 -0.21
N GLY A 302 3.08 11.79 0.61
CA GLY A 302 4.15 11.51 1.57
C GLY A 302 3.93 12.27 2.88
N ARG A 303 4.59 11.83 3.95
CA ARG A 303 4.68 12.58 5.21
C ARG A 303 5.60 13.79 4.99
N LEU A 304 5.15 15.00 5.35
CA LEU A 304 6.08 16.12 5.48
C LEU A 304 6.82 15.97 6.80
N ASP A 305 8.13 15.81 6.73
CA ASP A 305 8.98 16.10 7.88
C ASP A 305 9.32 17.59 7.79
N SER A 306 8.92 18.34 8.81
CA SER A 306 9.31 19.74 8.97
C SER A 306 10.80 19.80 9.26
N GLU A 307 11.62 20.08 8.22
CA GLU A 307 12.82 20.94 8.30
C GLU A 307 13.67 21.04 7.01
N TRP A 308 13.31 20.37 5.90
CA TRP A 308 14.12 20.48 4.65
C TRP A 308 13.41 21.07 3.43
N ASP A 309 12.11 21.38 3.49
CA ASP A 309 11.35 21.81 2.30
C ASP A 309 11.32 23.34 2.07
N THR A 310 12.09 24.12 2.82
CA THR A 310 12.32 25.53 2.49
C THR A 310 13.68 25.71 1.83
N ALA A 311 13.74 25.50 0.52
CA ALA A 311 14.32 26.42 -0.47
C ALA A 311 14.93 25.69 -1.67
N VAL A 312 14.15 25.55 -2.75
CA VAL A 312 14.70 25.75 -4.09
C VAL A 312 13.68 26.55 -4.91
N PRO A 313 13.99 27.79 -5.31
CA PRO A 313 13.15 28.56 -6.23
C PRO A 313 13.17 27.92 -7.62
N GLN A 314 12.02 27.94 -8.30
CA GLN A 314 11.93 27.67 -9.73
C GLN A 314 12.80 28.65 -10.53
N ALA A 315 13.65 28.10 -11.39
CA ALA A 315 14.10 28.71 -12.64
C ALA A 315 14.27 27.58 -13.66
#